data_AF-A0AAD7IK63-F1
#
_entry.id   AF-A0AAD7IK63-F1
#
_cell.length_a   1.000
_cell.length_b   1.000
_cell.length_c   1.000
_cell.angle_alpha   90.00
_cell.angle_beta   90.00
_cell.angle_gamma   90.00
#
_symmetry.space_group_name_H-M   'P 1'
#
loop_
_entity.id
_entity.type
_entity.pdbx_description
1 polymer ?
#
loop_
_entity_poly.entity_id
_entity_poly.type
_entity_poly.pdbx_seq_one_letter_code
_entity_poly.pdbx_strand_id
1 'polypeptide(L)'
;MFRSECKQQYDTKQGLINHRRWCLVNNADADEDDNGVDLTAKFHEACKNKQHKIHPKIAVPLPEVPAASFSNIPGDSPPDLPMQVDDIPPSGSPAPSLPMAPTPEPEATGRGHHRKRPTWKILQLLLDPPAPAPDLEITPPDDDTTPPPGPAAPTRTPDHLLRSAVTPLQLDLSSEPTTGSNPYYPFLNSTVYGITNWMWSGSPLKSIEEGIKLVNFLKLDQFNKADLKCFNLVKETERLDKSIRSGTV
;
A
#
# COMPACT_ATOMS: atom_id res chain seq x y z
N MET A 1 9.56 -39.95 20.38
CA MET A 1 8.52 -39.20 19.65
C MET A 1 8.70 -39.48 18.17
N PHE A 2 7.71 -40.06 17.51
CA PHE A 2 7.76 -40.32 16.07
C PHE A 2 7.42 -39.01 15.33
N ARG A 3 8.34 -38.53 14.50
CA ARG A 3 8.14 -37.30 13.72
C ARG A 3 7.19 -37.58 12.56
N SER A 4 6.25 -36.66 12.33
CA SER A 4 5.29 -36.74 11.23
C SER A 4 5.91 -36.10 9.99
N GLU A 5 6.43 -36.89 9.06
CA GLU A 5 6.90 -36.37 7.78
C GLU A 5 5.72 -35.88 6.92
N CYS A 6 5.88 -34.73 6.26
CA CYS A 6 4.86 -34.24 5.32
C CYS A 6 4.91 -35.06 4.02
N LYS A 7 3.91 -35.92 3.81
CA LYS A 7 3.80 -36.83 2.65
C LYS A 7 3.10 -36.23 1.44
N GLN A 8 3.02 -34.89 1.34
CA GLN A 8 2.38 -34.25 0.19
C GLN A 8 3.25 -34.41 -1.06
N GLN A 9 2.65 -34.94 -2.13
CA GLN A 9 3.27 -35.04 -3.46
C GLN A 9 2.80 -33.91 -4.35
N TYR A 10 3.68 -33.44 -5.23
CA TYR A 10 3.42 -32.33 -6.15
C TYR A 10 3.81 -32.74 -7.57
N ASP A 11 2.90 -32.56 -8.52
CA ASP A 11 3.13 -32.88 -9.93
C ASP A 11 4.10 -31.91 -10.62
N THR A 12 4.32 -30.75 -9.99
CA THR A 12 5.21 -29.70 -10.53
C THR A 12 6.28 -29.29 -9.54
N LYS A 13 7.47 -29.00 -10.07
CA LYS A 13 8.61 -28.47 -9.29
C LYS A 13 8.25 -27.17 -8.56
N GLN A 14 7.42 -26.33 -9.18
CA GLN A 14 6.96 -25.07 -8.59
C GLN A 14 6.03 -25.32 -7.39
N GLY A 15 5.16 -26.33 -7.47
CA GLY A 15 4.31 -26.75 -6.35
C GLY A 15 5.13 -27.17 -5.13
N LEU A 16 6.20 -27.94 -5.34
CA LEU A 16 7.12 -28.34 -4.28
C LEU A 16 7.85 -27.15 -3.64
N ILE A 17 8.34 -26.20 -4.45
CA ILE A 17 9.02 -24.99 -3.96
C ILE A 17 8.08 -24.15 -3.11
N ASN A 18 6.86 -23.94 -3.58
CA ASN A 18 5.84 -23.22 -2.82
C ASN A 18 5.51 -23.96 -1.53
N HIS A 19 5.26 -25.27 -1.60
CA HIS A 19 4.98 -26.05 -0.40
C HIS A 19 6.10 -25.97 0.62
N ARG A 20 7.37 -26.14 0.24
CA ARG A 20 8.52 -26.00 1.16
C ARG A 20 8.54 -24.64 1.85
N ARG A 21 8.14 -23.58 1.16
CA ARG A 21 8.11 -22.23 1.72
C ARG A 21 7.02 -22.04 2.77
N TRP A 22 5.91 -22.77 2.66
CA TRP A 22 4.71 -22.59 3.49
C TRP A 22 4.42 -23.78 4.43
N CYS A 23 5.13 -24.90 4.31
CA CYS A 23 4.89 -26.10 5.09
C CYS A 23 5.37 -25.91 6.53
N LEU A 24 4.41 -25.73 7.44
CA LEU A 24 4.67 -25.56 8.88
C LEU A 24 5.41 -26.76 9.49
N VAL A 25 5.10 -27.98 9.02
CA VAL A 25 5.74 -29.21 9.50
C VAL A 25 7.24 -29.23 9.19
N ASN A 26 7.64 -28.66 8.06
CA ASN A 26 9.03 -28.62 7.63
C ASN A 26 9.79 -27.38 8.17
N ASN A 27 9.07 -26.35 8.60
CA ASN A 27 9.64 -25.13 9.18
C ASN A 27 9.79 -25.21 10.71
N ALA A 28 9.07 -26.11 11.38
CA ALA A 28 9.14 -26.28 12.84
C ALA A 28 10.52 -26.75 13.33
N ASP A 29 11.30 -27.43 12.48
CA ASP A 29 12.65 -27.91 12.82
C ASP A 29 13.75 -26.88 12.47
N ALA A 30 13.42 -25.76 11.81
CA ALA A 30 14.39 -24.73 11.44
C ALA A 30 14.67 -23.71 12.56
N ASP A 31 13.91 -23.78 13.66
CA ASP A 31 13.98 -22.83 14.77
C ASP A 31 14.87 -23.31 15.94
N GLU A 32 15.42 -24.54 15.89
CA GLU A 32 16.27 -25.07 16.99
C GLU A 32 17.78 -25.13 16.69
N ASP A 33 18.21 -24.80 15.46
CA ASP A 33 19.63 -24.55 15.22
C ASP A 33 19.97 -23.11 15.67
N ASP A 34 20.39 -23.03 16.93
CA ASP A 34 21.02 -21.94 17.67
C ASP A 34 22.27 -21.39 16.94
N ASN A 35 22.02 -20.77 15.79
CA ASN A 35 22.85 -19.74 15.22
C ASN A 35 21.93 -18.53 15.13
N GLY A 36 21.83 -17.80 16.24
CA GLY A 36 21.23 -16.48 16.37
C GLY A 36 21.90 -15.44 15.47
N VAL A 37 22.00 -15.74 14.18
CA VAL A 37 22.30 -14.80 13.13
C VAL A 37 21.05 -13.96 13.02
N ASP A 38 21.04 -12.90 13.82
CA ASP A 38 20.06 -11.83 13.87
C ASP A 38 19.39 -11.68 12.49
N LEU A 39 18.19 -12.26 12.37
CA LEU A 39 17.40 -12.24 11.15
C LEU A 39 17.12 -10.80 10.73
N THR A 40 17.12 -9.88 11.71
CA THR A 40 17.05 -8.44 11.53
C THR A 40 18.33 -7.92 10.88
N ALA A 41 19.52 -8.33 11.35
CA ALA A 41 20.80 -8.01 10.70
C ALA A 41 20.89 -8.57 9.28
N LYS A 42 20.52 -9.85 9.06
CA LYS A 42 20.47 -10.44 7.70
C LYS A 42 19.49 -9.72 6.79
N PHE A 43 18.34 -9.29 7.32
CA PHE A 43 17.37 -8.51 6.56
C PHE A 43 17.88 -7.09 6.26
N HIS A 44 18.51 -6.42 7.23
CA HIS A 44 19.15 -5.12 7.06
C HIS A 44 20.33 -5.20 6.07
N GLU A 45 21.11 -6.27 6.11
CA GLU A 45 22.21 -6.54 5.18
C GLU A 45 21.68 -6.85 3.78
N ALA A 46 20.61 -7.64 3.65
CA ALA A 46 19.94 -7.85 2.37
C ALA A 46 19.34 -6.56 1.81
N CYS A 47 18.80 -5.68 2.66
CA CYS A 47 18.32 -4.35 2.30
C CYS A 47 19.48 -3.45 1.84
N LYS A 48 20.60 -3.42 2.56
CA LYS A 48 21.84 -2.71 2.16
C LYS A 48 22.37 -3.23 0.82
N ASN A 49 22.45 -4.54 0.63
CA ASN A 49 22.88 -5.16 -0.63
C ASN A 49 21.94 -4.83 -1.80
N LYS A 50 20.62 -4.70 -1.56
CA LYS A 50 19.68 -4.20 -2.58
C LYS A 50 19.87 -2.71 -2.87
N GLN A 51 20.24 -1.89 -1.88
CA GLN A 51 20.53 -0.47 -2.12
C GLN A 51 21.73 -0.29 -3.05
N HIS A 52 22.81 -1.08 -2.87
CA HIS A 52 24.00 -1.02 -3.74
C HIS A 52 23.72 -1.44 -5.19
N LYS A 53 22.76 -2.33 -5.43
CA LYS A 53 22.40 -2.79 -6.79
C LYS A 53 21.52 -1.80 -7.56
N ILE A 54 20.78 -0.93 -6.89
CA ILE A 54 19.78 -0.04 -7.52
C ILE A 54 20.38 1.31 -7.95
N HIS A 55 21.61 1.64 -7.53
CA HIS A 55 22.38 2.74 -8.12
C HIS A 55 23.47 2.18 -9.04
N PRO A 56 23.17 1.72 -10.27
CA PRO A 56 24.19 1.77 -11.30
C PRO A 56 24.55 3.24 -11.43
N LYS A 57 25.83 3.53 -11.21
CA LYS A 57 26.43 4.85 -11.28
C LYS A 57 26.20 5.39 -12.70
N ILE A 58 25.05 6.04 -12.94
CA ILE A 58 24.84 6.92 -14.10
C ILE A 58 25.64 8.18 -13.80
N ALA A 59 26.96 8.04 -13.77
CA ALA A 59 27.86 9.14 -14.06
C ALA A 59 28.01 9.12 -15.58
N VAL A 60 27.00 9.64 -16.28
CA VAL A 60 27.20 10.08 -17.66
C VAL A 60 28.02 11.36 -17.54
N PRO A 61 29.28 11.39 -17.99
CA PRO A 61 30.00 12.64 -18.12
C PRO A 61 29.21 13.50 -19.09
N LEU A 62 28.76 14.66 -18.63
CA LEU A 62 28.09 15.65 -19.47
C LEU A 62 29.06 16.03 -20.61
N PRO A 63 28.81 15.66 -21.87
CA PRO A 63 29.61 16.18 -22.96
C PRO A 63 29.20 17.65 -23.14
N GLU A 64 30.18 18.55 -23.06
CA GLU A 64 29.99 19.95 -23.49
C GLU A 64 29.53 19.95 -24.95
N VAL A 65 28.34 20.50 -25.18
CA VAL A 65 27.73 20.55 -26.51
C VAL A 65 28.20 21.84 -27.18
N PRO A 66 29.00 21.79 -28.26
CA PRO A 66 29.09 22.92 -29.17
C PRO A 66 27.80 23.01 -29.97
N ALA A 67 27.24 24.22 -30.05
CA ALA A 67 26.06 24.54 -30.83
C ALA A 67 26.26 24.14 -32.31
N ALA A 68 25.54 23.12 -32.79
CA ALA A 68 25.43 22.84 -34.21
C ALA A 68 24.08 22.21 -34.57
N SER A 69 23.30 23.02 -35.28
CA SER A 69 22.41 22.73 -36.40
C SER A 69 21.76 21.33 -36.51
N PHE A 70 20.43 21.35 -36.44
CA PHE A 70 19.54 20.31 -36.93
C PHE A 70 19.83 20.00 -38.41
N SER A 71 20.01 18.72 -38.72
CA SER A 71 19.82 18.18 -40.08
C SER A 71 19.37 16.72 -40.00
N ASN A 72 18.12 16.51 -40.40
CA ASN A 72 17.53 15.35 -41.07
C ASN A 72 18.24 13.99 -40.93
N ILE A 73 17.59 13.04 -40.25
CA ILE A 73 17.86 11.61 -40.43
C ILE A 73 16.59 10.96 -41.05
N PRO A 74 16.69 10.35 -42.25
CA PRO A 74 15.61 9.60 -42.88
C PRO A 74 15.31 8.29 -42.14
N GLY A 75 14.05 7.86 -42.23
CA GLY A 75 13.51 6.70 -41.54
C GLY A 75 14.18 5.38 -41.90
N ASP A 76 14.22 4.50 -40.91
CA ASP A 76 14.54 3.09 -41.08
C ASP A 76 13.50 2.30 -40.28
N SER A 77 12.54 1.74 -41.01
CA SER A 77 11.47 0.87 -40.48
C SER A 77 12.01 -0.55 -40.34
N PRO A 78 11.86 -1.21 -39.19
CA PRO A 78 12.26 -2.61 -39.06
C PRO A 78 11.30 -3.52 -39.86
N PRO A 79 11.81 -4.62 -40.44
CA PRO A 79 11.03 -5.52 -41.28
C PRO A 79 10.07 -6.38 -40.47
N ASP A 80 8.83 -6.52 -40.98
CA ASP A 80 7.84 -7.49 -40.55
C ASP A 80 8.38 -8.92 -40.65
N LEU A 81 8.39 -9.63 -39.53
CA LEU A 81 8.62 -11.08 -39.50
C LEU A 81 7.26 -11.80 -39.55
N PRO A 82 7.06 -12.73 -40.49
CA PRO A 82 5.83 -13.52 -40.55
C PRO A 82 5.78 -14.49 -39.36
N MET A 83 4.76 -14.35 -38.51
CA MET A 83 4.38 -15.39 -37.56
C MET A 83 3.98 -16.65 -38.34
N GLN A 84 4.86 -17.65 -38.37
CA GLN A 84 4.51 -19.00 -38.79
C GLN A 84 3.59 -19.62 -37.73
N VAL A 85 2.40 -20.00 -38.17
CA VAL A 85 1.41 -20.74 -37.39
C VAL A 85 1.68 -22.21 -37.67
N ASP A 86 2.28 -22.91 -36.72
CA ASP A 86 2.52 -24.35 -36.85
C ASP A 86 1.17 -25.10 -36.90
N ASP A 87 1.03 -25.87 -37.98
CA ASP A 87 -0.03 -26.82 -38.27
C ASP A 87 -0.21 -27.85 -37.14
N ILE A 88 -1.41 -27.86 -36.55
CA ILE A 88 -1.87 -28.95 -35.68
C ILE A 88 -2.48 -30.03 -36.57
N PRO A 89 -2.00 -31.29 -36.54
CA PRO A 89 -2.52 -32.35 -37.40
C PRO A 89 -3.93 -32.78 -36.96
N PRO A 90 -4.83 -33.12 -37.90
CA PRO A 90 -6.12 -33.73 -37.58
C PRO A 90 -5.92 -35.20 -37.22
N SER A 91 -5.88 -35.52 -35.92
CA SER A 91 -5.90 -36.91 -35.46
C SER A 91 -7.33 -37.46 -35.55
N GLY A 92 -7.65 -38.07 -36.68
CA GLY A 92 -8.86 -38.85 -36.87
C GLY A 92 -8.77 -40.22 -36.19
N SER A 93 -9.82 -40.61 -35.45
CA SER A 93 -10.37 -41.96 -35.48
C SER A 93 -11.81 -41.95 -34.94
N PRO A 94 -12.79 -42.52 -35.68
CA PRO A 94 -14.17 -42.65 -35.24
C PRO A 94 -14.32 -43.89 -34.36
N ALA A 95 -14.80 -43.70 -33.13
CA ALA A 95 -15.25 -44.79 -32.26
C ALA A 95 -16.79 -44.93 -32.37
N PRO A 96 -17.34 -46.15 -32.29
CA PRO A 96 -18.74 -46.44 -32.56
C PRO A 96 -19.67 -45.87 -31.48
N SER A 97 -20.76 -45.25 -31.93
CA SER A 97 -21.80 -44.62 -31.12
C SER A 97 -22.48 -45.62 -30.19
N LEU A 98 -22.35 -45.41 -28.88
CA LEU A 98 -23.22 -46.01 -27.86
C LEU A 98 -24.47 -45.14 -27.66
N PRO A 99 -25.63 -45.74 -27.32
CA PRO A 99 -26.88 -45.03 -27.14
C PRO A 99 -26.79 -43.99 -26.01
N MET A 100 -27.22 -42.79 -26.37
CA MET A 100 -27.13 -41.53 -25.62
C MET A 100 -27.96 -41.61 -24.33
N ALA A 101 -27.30 -41.73 -23.18
CA ALA A 101 -27.90 -41.39 -21.88
C ALA A 101 -28.09 -39.87 -21.81
N PRO A 102 -29.15 -39.35 -21.15
CA PRO A 102 -29.37 -37.92 -21.02
C PRO A 102 -28.18 -37.30 -20.28
N THR A 103 -27.41 -36.48 -21.01
CA THR A 103 -26.30 -35.69 -20.49
C THR A 103 -26.80 -34.85 -19.31
N PRO A 104 -26.24 -35.03 -18.09
CA PRO A 104 -26.55 -34.13 -16.99
C PRO A 104 -26.11 -32.71 -17.38
N GLU A 105 -27.04 -31.79 -17.24
CA GLU A 105 -26.85 -30.36 -17.40
C GLU A 105 -25.57 -29.93 -16.67
N PRO A 106 -24.62 -29.24 -17.33
CA PRO A 106 -23.38 -28.85 -16.69
C PRO A 106 -23.72 -27.83 -15.59
N GLU A 107 -23.66 -28.28 -14.33
CA GLU A 107 -23.61 -27.39 -13.17
C GLU A 107 -22.50 -26.36 -13.42
N ALA A 108 -22.92 -25.11 -13.60
CA ALA A 108 -22.06 -23.97 -13.85
C ALA A 108 -21.05 -23.85 -12.70
N THR A 109 -19.92 -24.52 -12.86
CA THR A 109 -18.82 -24.55 -11.91
C THR A 109 -18.33 -23.11 -11.78
N GLY A 110 -18.66 -22.51 -10.64
CA GLY A 110 -18.53 -21.10 -10.35
C GLY A 110 -17.10 -20.59 -10.52
N ARG A 111 -16.76 -20.15 -11.73
CA ARG A 111 -15.78 -19.08 -11.88
C ARG A 111 -16.47 -17.83 -11.39
N GLY A 112 -16.28 -17.54 -10.10
CA GLY A 112 -16.76 -16.32 -9.47
C GLY A 112 -16.50 -15.16 -10.40
N HIS A 113 -17.58 -14.52 -10.87
CA HIS A 113 -17.48 -13.34 -11.71
C HIS A 113 -16.67 -12.31 -10.93
N HIS A 114 -15.41 -12.14 -11.33
CA HIS A 114 -14.61 -11.03 -10.87
C HIS A 114 -15.35 -9.77 -11.34
N ARG A 115 -16.08 -9.15 -10.41
CA ARG A 115 -16.66 -7.83 -10.61
C ARG A 115 -15.48 -6.92 -10.93
N LYS A 116 -15.35 -6.53 -12.19
CA LYS A 116 -14.36 -5.56 -12.62
C LYS A 116 -14.57 -4.34 -11.73
N ARG A 117 -13.54 -3.98 -10.96
CA ARG A 117 -13.58 -2.76 -10.15
C ARG A 117 -13.94 -1.62 -11.11
N PRO A 118 -14.98 -0.83 -10.82
CA PRO A 118 -15.34 0.30 -11.66
C PRO A 118 -14.08 1.14 -11.84
N THR A 119 -13.59 1.20 -13.09
CA THR A 119 -12.39 1.95 -13.44
C THR A 119 -12.62 3.41 -13.08
N TRP A 120 -11.55 4.09 -12.63
CA TRP A 120 -11.49 5.51 -12.24
C TRP A 120 -12.32 6.49 -13.09
N LYS A 121 -12.64 6.15 -14.34
CA LYS A 121 -13.59 6.89 -15.19
C LYS A 121 -15.01 7.03 -14.63
N ILE A 122 -15.49 6.12 -13.78
CA ILE A 122 -16.79 6.30 -13.10
C ILE A 122 -16.71 7.40 -12.04
N LEU A 123 -15.54 7.64 -11.45
CA LEU A 123 -15.35 8.74 -10.51
C LEU A 123 -15.35 10.12 -11.20
N GLN A 124 -15.00 10.19 -12.49
CA GLN A 124 -15.12 11.42 -13.29
C GLN A 124 -16.57 11.76 -13.67
N LEU A 125 -17.52 10.83 -13.51
CA LEU A 125 -18.94 11.07 -13.75
C LEU A 125 -19.68 11.57 -12.49
N LEU A 126 -19.01 11.64 -11.33
CA LEU A 126 -19.56 12.41 -10.23
C LEU A 126 -19.47 13.89 -10.61
N LEU A 127 -20.65 14.51 -10.75
CA LEU A 127 -20.83 15.90 -11.15
C LEU A 127 -19.87 16.83 -10.41
N ASP A 128 -19.30 17.80 -11.12
CA ASP A 128 -18.53 18.88 -10.52
C ASP A 128 -19.33 19.49 -9.35
N PRO A 129 -18.71 19.70 -8.18
CA PRO A 129 -19.39 20.29 -7.05
C PRO A 129 -20.03 21.61 -7.48
N PRO A 130 -21.29 21.88 -7.07
CA PRO A 130 -21.97 23.11 -7.44
C PRO A 130 -21.08 24.30 -7.09
N ALA A 131 -20.97 25.25 -8.02
CA ALA A 131 -20.15 26.44 -7.85
C ALA A 131 -20.42 27.05 -6.48
N PRO A 132 -19.37 27.48 -5.74
CA PRO A 132 -19.54 28.12 -4.45
C PRO A 132 -20.56 29.24 -4.62
N ALA A 133 -21.57 29.26 -3.74
CA ALA A 133 -22.62 30.26 -3.77
C ALA A 133 -21.95 31.65 -3.83
N PRO A 134 -22.45 32.57 -4.68
CA PRO A 134 -21.92 33.91 -4.75
C PRO A 134 -21.89 34.49 -3.34
N ASP A 135 -20.72 34.97 -2.94
CA ASP A 135 -20.44 35.53 -1.63
C ASP A 135 -21.49 36.60 -1.37
N LEU A 136 -22.43 36.33 -0.46
CA LEU A 136 -23.41 37.31 -0.04
C LEU A 136 -22.60 38.36 0.71
N GLU A 137 -22.36 39.47 0.02
CA GLU A 137 -21.75 40.68 0.53
C GLU A 137 -22.43 41.06 1.85
N ILE A 138 -21.82 40.65 2.97
CA ILE A 138 -22.25 40.99 4.32
C ILE A 138 -22.01 42.49 4.43
N THR A 139 -23.07 43.26 4.20
CA THR A 139 -23.10 44.68 4.51
C THR A 139 -22.82 44.80 6.01
N PRO A 140 -21.78 45.55 6.42
CA PRO A 140 -21.49 45.75 7.83
C PRO A 140 -22.71 46.42 8.49
N PRO A 141 -23.23 45.89 9.61
CA PRO A 141 -24.28 46.56 10.34
C PRO A 141 -23.71 47.83 10.96
N ASP A 142 -24.33 48.96 10.63
CA ASP A 142 -24.06 50.26 11.25
C ASP A 142 -24.19 50.14 12.78
N ASP A 143 -23.14 50.63 13.42
CA ASP A 143 -22.86 50.59 14.84
C ASP A 143 -23.59 51.75 15.52
N ASP A 144 -24.88 51.59 15.84
CA ASP A 144 -25.56 52.52 16.73
C ASP A 144 -26.75 51.87 17.45
N THR A 145 -26.51 51.13 18.54
CA THR A 145 -27.52 50.91 19.59
C THR A 145 -26.87 50.55 20.93
N THR A 146 -26.78 51.57 21.79
CA THR A 146 -26.90 51.58 23.26
C THR A 146 -27.24 50.24 23.96
N PRO A 147 -26.48 49.81 24.99
CA PRO A 147 -26.80 48.61 25.76
C PRO A 147 -27.87 48.86 26.85
N PRO A 148 -28.91 48.03 26.96
CA PRO A 148 -29.72 47.95 28.17
C PRO A 148 -29.11 46.96 29.19
N PRO A 149 -29.18 47.24 30.50
CA PRO A 149 -28.79 46.30 31.54
C PRO A 149 -29.98 45.41 31.91
N GLY A 150 -29.82 44.08 31.87
CA GLY A 150 -30.90 43.20 32.32
C GLY A 150 -30.58 41.69 32.28
N PRO A 151 -30.65 40.95 33.39
CA PRO A 151 -30.12 39.59 33.54
C PRO A 151 -31.18 38.51 33.30
N ALA A 152 -30.82 37.36 32.73
CA ALA A 152 -31.37 36.04 33.10
C ALA A 152 -30.77 34.87 32.27
N ALA A 153 -30.31 33.86 33.03
CA ALA A 153 -30.32 32.42 32.74
C ALA A 153 -29.46 31.86 31.59
N PRO A 154 -28.39 31.09 31.90
CA PRO A 154 -27.79 30.16 30.95
C PRO A 154 -28.62 28.87 30.88
N THR A 155 -29.36 28.69 29.79
CA THR A 155 -29.90 27.38 29.39
C THR A 155 -28.74 26.47 29.01
N ARG A 156 -28.40 25.56 29.93
CA ARG A 156 -27.48 24.44 29.69
C ARG A 156 -28.20 23.40 28.82
N THR A 157 -27.88 23.35 27.54
CA THR A 157 -28.12 22.18 26.69
C THR A 157 -26.91 21.23 26.78
N PRO A 158 -27.07 19.99 27.31
CA PRO A 158 -26.00 19.01 27.39
C PRO A 158 -26.08 18.03 26.22
N ASP A 159 -25.70 18.44 25.01
CA ASP A 159 -25.72 17.56 23.82
C ASP A 159 -24.41 17.64 23.01
N HIS A 160 -23.28 17.36 23.66
CA HIS A 160 -21.99 17.22 22.96
C HIS A 160 -21.13 16.05 23.42
N LEU A 161 -21.73 15.02 24.03
CA LEU A 161 -21.04 13.75 24.20
C LEU A 161 -21.15 12.96 22.89
N LEU A 162 -20.00 12.46 22.41
CA LEU A 162 -19.78 11.78 21.12
C LEU A 162 -19.39 12.67 19.94
N ARG A 163 -18.75 13.83 20.16
CA ARG A 163 -17.73 14.26 19.20
C ARG A 163 -16.53 13.35 19.42
N SER A 164 -16.47 12.26 18.66
CA SER A 164 -15.23 11.47 18.49
C SER A 164 -14.12 12.47 18.25
N ALA A 165 -13.27 12.67 19.25
CA ALA A 165 -12.07 13.45 19.14
C ALA A 165 -11.16 12.67 18.19
N VAL A 166 -11.34 12.89 16.89
CA VAL A 166 -10.31 12.62 15.91
C VAL A 166 -9.26 13.66 16.21
N THR A 167 -8.35 13.32 17.10
CA THR A 167 -7.18 14.14 17.41
C THR A 167 -6.53 14.43 16.06
N PRO A 168 -6.48 15.69 15.59
CA PRO A 168 -5.71 16.01 14.40
C PRO A 168 -4.31 15.45 14.63
N LEU A 169 -3.66 14.97 13.57
CA LEU A 169 -2.25 14.57 13.54
C LEU A 169 -1.36 15.77 13.93
N GLN A 170 -1.42 16.24 15.17
CA GLN A 170 -0.38 16.98 15.83
C GLN A 170 0.66 15.93 16.18
N LEU A 171 1.44 15.62 15.14
CA LEU A 171 2.79 15.14 15.26
C LEU A 171 3.55 16.20 16.05
N ASP A 172 3.42 16.15 17.38
CA ASP A 172 4.14 17.03 18.29
C ASP A 172 5.60 16.57 18.31
N LEU A 173 6.30 16.93 17.23
CA LEU A 173 7.71 16.64 16.99
C LEU A 173 8.63 17.43 17.93
N SER A 174 8.07 18.20 18.86
CA SER A 174 8.84 19.06 19.77
C SER A 174 9.24 18.36 21.07
N SER A 175 9.11 17.03 21.16
CA SER A 175 9.65 16.27 22.28
C SER A 175 11.17 16.16 22.14
N GLU A 176 11.90 16.85 23.02
CA GLU A 176 13.36 16.78 23.06
C GLU A 176 13.82 15.32 23.22
N PRO A 177 14.84 14.87 22.46
CA PRO A 177 15.27 13.49 22.44
C PRO A 177 15.82 13.11 23.82
N THR A 178 15.04 12.35 24.59
CA THR A 178 15.56 11.69 25.79
C THR A 178 16.61 10.70 25.32
N THR A 179 17.85 10.92 25.73
CA THR A 179 19.05 10.30 25.18
C THR A 179 18.95 8.77 25.25
N GLY A 180 18.60 8.14 24.12
CA GLY A 180 18.65 6.68 23.93
C GLY A 180 17.35 5.98 23.52
N SER A 181 16.19 6.65 23.57
CA SER A 181 14.93 6.07 23.10
C SER A 181 14.57 6.59 21.72
N ASN A 182 14.20 5.69 20.79
CA ASN A 182 13.67 6.09 19.49
C ASN A 182 12.33 6.81 19.71
N PRO A 183 12.20 8.10 19.35
CA PRO A 183 10.96 8.86 19.60
C PRO A 183 9.76 8.30 18.81
N TYR A 184 10.03 7.43 17.82
CA TYR A 184 9.01 6.78 17.02
C TYR A 184 8.73 5.35 17.45
N TYR A 185 9.24 4.90 18.61
CA TYR A 185 8.91 3.56 19.13
C TYR A 185 7.38 3.38 19.21
N PRO A 186 6.81 2.24 18.76
CA PRO A 186 7.47 0.97 18.40
C PRO A 186 7.99 0.89 16.96
N PHE A 187 7.85 1.93 16.16
CA PHE A 187 8.26 1.92 14.75
C PHE A 187 9.77 2.10 14.62
N LEU A 188 10.31 1.61 13.51
CA LEU A 188 11.73 1.68 13.23
C LEU A 188 12.19 3.13 13.03
N ASN A 189 11.47 3.87 12.17
CA ASN A 189 11.84 5.21 11.71
C ASN A 189 10.60 6.12 11.61
N SER A 190 10.82 7.44 11.56
CA SER A 190 9.79 8.48 11.35
C SER A 190 8.91 8.22 10.13
N THR A 191 9.52 7.82 9.01
CA THR A 191 8.85 7.52 7.75
C THR A 191 7.78 6.43 7.93
N VAL A 192 8.16 5.34 8.60
CA VAL A 192 7.30 4.19 8.83
C VAL A 192 6.14 4.60 9.72
N TYR A 193 6.45 5.29 10.84
CA TYR A 193 5.45 5.82 11.76
C TYR A 193 4.43 6.73 11.07
N GLY A 194 4.87 7.71 10.27
CA GLY A 194 3.95 8.64 9.62
C GLY A 194 3.00 7.95 8.64
N ILE A 195 3.49 6.97 7.88
CA ILE A 195 2.65 6.20 6.95
C ILE A 195 1.68 5.28 7.69
N THR A 196 2.14 4.54 8.71
CA THR A 196 1.27 3.64 9.48
C THR A 196 0.21 4.41 10.25
N ASN A 197 0.58 5.53 10.88
CA ASN A 197 -0.34 6.42 11.57
C ASN A 197 -1.36 7.02 10.60
N TRP A 198 -0.93 7.48 9.42
CA TRP A 198 -1.86 7.94 8.37
C TRP A 198 -2.79 6.83 7.91
N MET A 199 -2.36 5.57 7.82
CA MET A 199 -3.26 4.47 7.44
C MET A 199 -4.30 4.19 8.54
N TRP A 200 -3.89 4.17 9.81
CA TRP A 200 -4.74 3.79 10.93
C TRP A 200 -5.55 4.94 11.54
N SER A 201 -5.39 6.17 11.09
CA SER A 201 -6.24 7.30 11.51
C SER A 201 -7.70 7.12 11.02
N GLY A 202 -8.47 6.31 11.75
CA GLY A 202 -9.90 6.37 12.04
C GLY A 202 -10.97 6.35 10.93
N SER A 203 -10.69 6.73 9.68
CA SER A 203 -11.72 6.79 8.64
C SER A 203 -11.60 5.64 7.63
N PRO A 204 -12.67 4.85 7.41
CA PRO A 204 -12.75 3.89 6.30
C PRO A 204 -12.58 4.56 4.93
N LEU A 205 -12.92 5.85 4.84
CA LEU A 205 -12.77 6.69 3.67
C LEU A 205 -11.85 7.86 4.01
N LYS A 206 -10.58 7.77 3.60
CA LYS A 206 -9.65 8.87 3.78
C LYS A 206 -10.15 10.09 3.03
N SER A 207 -10.26 11.23 3.72
CA SER A 207 -10.69 12.47 3.07
C SER A 207 -9.58 13.03 2.18
N ILE A 208 -9.95 13.91 1.25
CA ILE A 208 -8.97 14.63 0.40
C ILE A 208 -8.00 15.43 1.28
N GLU A 209 -8.48 16.02 2.37
CA GLU A 209 -7.64 16.74 3.33
C GLU A 209 -6.60 15.84 4.01
N GLU A 210 -6.97 14.61 4.39
CA GLU A 210 -6.01 13.62 4.90
C GLU A 210 -4.98 13.22 3.83
N GLY A 211 -5.39 13.15 2.56
CA GLY A 211 -4.48 12.97 1.43
C GLY A 211 -3.48 14.12 1.29
N ILE A 212 -3.92 15.37 1.41
CA ILE A 212 -3.06 16.56 1.38
C ILE A 212 -2.07 16.52 2.55
N LYS A 213 -2.52 16.15 3.76
CA LYS A 213 -1.64 15.99 4.93
C LYS A 213 -0.55 14.95 4.69
N LEU A 214 -0.90 13.80 4.08
CA LEU A 214 0.10 12.81 3.68
C LEU A 214 1.10 13.39 2.68
N VAL A 215 0.63 14.07 1.63
CA VAL A 215 1.52 14.68 0.63
C VAL A 215 2.47 15.71 1.27
N ASN A 216 1.98 16.51 2.21
CA ASN A 216 2.81 17.46 2.94
C ASN A 216 3.84 16.74 3.83
N PHE A 217 3.44 15.64 4.49
CA PHE A 217 4.37 14.79 5.24
C PHE A 217 5.47 14.20 4.34
N LEU A 218 5.12 13.73 3.13
CA LEU A 218 6.09 13.19 2.15
C LEU A 218 7.09 14.23 1.64
N LYS A 219 6.80 15.53 1.81
CA LYS A 219 7.70 16.64 1.43
C LYS A 219 8.66 17.04 2.55
N LEU A 220 8.46 16.57 3.78
CA LEU A 220 9.34 16.91 4.90
C LEU A 220 10.73 16.26 4.70
N ASP A 221 11.79 16.96 5.10
CA ASP A 221 13.18 16.47 4.99
C ASP A 221 13.42 15.18 5.79
N GLN A 222 12.57 14.92 6.77
CA GLN A 222 12.62 13.73 7.62
C GLN A 222 12.08 12.48 6.92
N PHE A 223 11.33 12.65 5.82
CA PHE A 223 10.81 11.54 5.05
C PHE A 223 11.93 10.94 4.19
N ASN A 224 12.27 9.68 4.45
CA ASN A 224 13.32 8.97 3.71
C ASN A 224 12.73 7.84 2.87
N LYS A 225 12.77 7.99 1.55
CA LYS A 225 12.32 6.97 0.58
C LYS A 225 13.06 5.63 0.73
N ALA A 226 14.30 5.62 1.22
CA ALA A 226 15.06 4.38 1.43
C ALA A 226 14.41 3.46 2.46
N ASP A 227 13.72 4.03 3.46
CA ASP A 227 13.03 3.29 4.53
C ASP A 227 11.89 2.44 3.97
N LEU A 228 11.26 2.91 2.89
CA LEU A 228 10.15 2.22 2.24
C LEU A 228 10.57 1.00 1.43
N LYS A 229 11.85 0.85 1.08
CA LYS A 229 12.34 -0.32 0.33
C LYS A 229 12.13 -1.62 1.09
N CYS A 230 12.11 -1.54 2.42
CA CYS A 230 12.00 -2.69 3.31
C CYS A 230 10.76 -2.62 4.20
N PHE A 231 9.90 -1.64 3.96
CA PHE A 231 8.63 -1.50 4.65
C PHE A 231 7.72 -2.68 4.34
N ASN A 232 7.26 -3.36 5.39
CA ASN A 232 6.28 -4.42 5.30
C ASN A 232 5.19 -4.12 6.33
N LEU A 233 4.02 -3.71 5.84
CA LEU A 233 2.90 -3.32 6.68
C LEU A 233 2.52 -4.41 7.69
N VAL A 234 2.50 -5.69 7.27
CA VAL A 234 2.13 -6.80 8.17
C VAL A 234 3.09 -6.87 9.37
N LYS A 235 4.40 -6.77 9.12
CA LYS A 235 5.41 -6.80 10.19
C LYS A 235 5.34 -5.58 11.12
N GLU A 236 5.07 -4.40 10.57
CA GLU A 236 4.93 -3.18 11.39
C GLU A 236 3.66 -3.22 12.23
N THR A 237 2.55 -3.78 11.72
CA THR A 237 1.35 -4.06 12.51
C THR A 237 1.63 -5.04 13.65
N GLU A 238 2.30 -6.17 13.35
CA GLU A 238 2.68 -7.15 14.38
C GLU A 238 3.57 -6.54 15.47
N ARG A 239 4.48 -5.64 15.08
CA ARG A 239 5.35 -4.93 16.04
C ARG A 239 4.55 -3.99 16.94
N LEU A 240 3.61 -3.23 16.37
CA LEU A 240 2.70 -2.38 17.14
C LEU A 240 1.82 -3.21 18.08
N ASP A 241 1.23 -4.31 17.59
CA ASP A 241 0.40 -5.20 18.40
C ASP A 241 1.21 -5.80 19.56
N LYS A 242 2.47 -6.17 19.32
CA LYS A 242 3.37 -6.68 20.35
C LYS A 242 3.64 -5.63 21.43
N SER A 243 3.90 -4.38 21.05
CA SER A 243 4.16 -3.30 22.02
C SER A 243 2.92 -2.96 22.85
N ILE A 244 1.74 -2.96 22.22
CA ILE A 244 0.46 -2.76 22.91
C ILE A 244 0.23 -3.89 23.94
N ARG A 245 0.46 -5.15 23.55
CA ARG A 245 0.33 -6.30 24.45
C ARG A 245 1.34 -6.29 25.59
N SER A 246 2.55 -5.78 25.37
CA SER A 246 3.58 -5.68 26.41
C SER A 246 3.40 -4.47 27.34
N GLY A 247 2.45 -3.58 27.06
CA GLY A 247 2.22 -2.37 27.87
C GLY A 247 3.38 -1.37 27.80
N THR A 248 4.15 -1.37 26.70
CA THR A 248 5.34 -0.52 26.50
C THR A 248 5.04 0.73 25.68
N VAL A 249 3.75 1.04 25.47
CA VAL A 249 3.27 2.18 24.67
C VAL A 249 2.86 3.32 25.57
#